data_AF-A0A396SEN9-F1
#
_entry.id   AF-A0A396SEN9-F1
#
_cell.length_a   1.000
_cell.length_b   1.000
_cell.length_c   1.000
_cell.angle_alpha   90.00
_cell.angle_beta   90.00
_cell.angle_gamma   90.00
#
_symmetry.space_group_name_H-M   'P 1'
#
loop_
_entity.id
_entity.type
_entity.pdbx_description
1 polymer ?
#
loop_
_entity_poly.entity_id
_entity_poly.type
_entity_poly.pdbx_seq_one_letter_code
_entity_poly.pdbx_strand_id
1 'polypeptide(L)' 'MATKSELEQQIAELKMDYVRLQGDIEKLESTGHADSVAKAEEILSNMEKQLAELNKQLAALS' A
#
# COMPACT_ATOMS: atom_id res chain seq x y z
N MET A 1 17.72 -7.28 -12.61
CA MET A 1 17.44 -7.32 -11.16
C MET A 1 17.17 -5.90 -10.74
N ALA A 2 16.08 -5.63 -10.03
CA ALA A 2 15.85 -4.30 -9.47
C ALA A 2 16.98 -3.99 -8.47
N THR A 3 17.50 -2.77 -8.54
CA THR A 3 18.50 -2.25 -7.62
C THR A 3 17.85 -1.90 -6.28
N LYS A 4 18.67 -1.84 -5.22
CA LYS A 4 18.22 -1.43 -3.88
C LYS A 4 17.42 -0.12 -3.91
N SER A 5 17.92 0.87 -4.66
CA SER A 5 17.29 2.18 -4.81
C SER A 5 15.92 2.11 -5.50
N GLU A 6 15.74 1.24 -6.50
CA GLU A 6 14.46 1.07 -7.19
C GLU A 6 13.42 0.42 -6.28
N LEU A 7 13.83 -0.51 -5.42
CA LEU A 7 12.95 -1.12 -4.42
C LEU A 7 12.55 -0.10 -3.34
N GLU A 8 13.51 0.69 -2.83
CA GLU A 8 13.23 1.76 -1.87
C GLU A 8 12.27 2.80 -2.43
N GLN A 9 12.44 3.17 -3.69
CA GLN A 9 11.52 4.07 -4.39
C GLN A 9 10.12 3.48 -4.51
N GLN A 10 10.00 2.22 -4.95
CA GLN A 10 8.70 1.53 -5.04
C GLN A 10 8.01 1.43 -3.69
N ILE A 11 8.76 1.14 -2.61
CA ILE A 11 8.23 1.11 -1.25
C ILE A 11 7.74 2.50 -0.83
N ALA A 12 8.46 3.57 -1.17
CA ALA A 12 8.07 4.94 -0.85
C ALA A 12 6.80 5.36 -1.60
N GLU A 13 6.71 5.05 -2.89
CA GLU A 13 5.52 5.29 -3.71
C GLU A 13 4.31 4.52 -3.16
N LEU A 14 4.48 3.23 -2.90
CA LEU A 14 3.40 2.38 -2.38
C LEU A 14 2.92 2.84 -1.00
N LYS A 15 3.81 3.34 -0.13
CA LYS A 15 3.44 3.97 1.15
C LYS A 15 2.66 5.27 0.97
N MET A 16 3.01 6.10 -0.01
CA MET A 16 2.24 7.32 -0.30
C MET A 16 0.83 6.99 -0.75
N ASP A 17 0.68 6.00 -1.63
CA ASP A 17 -0.64 5.56 -2.10
C ASP A 17 -1.45 4.88 -1.00
N TYR A 18 -0.80 4.12 -0.12
CA TYR A 18 -1.43 3.55 1.07
C TYR A 18 -2.06 4.64 1.96
N VAL A 19 -1.31 5.71 2.26
CA VAL A 19 -1.80 6.82 3.10
C VAL A 19 -2.96 7.55 2.42
N ARG A 20 -2.90 7.75 1.10
CA ARG A 20 -4.01 8.35 0.34
C ARG A 20 -5.27 7.49 0.42
N LEU A 21 -5.13 6.19 0.19
CA LEU A 21 -6.24 5.25 0.21
C LEU A 21 -6.89 5.18 1.60
N GLN A 22 -6.09 5.21 2.66
CA GLN A 22 -6.60 5.27 4.03
C GLN A 22 -7.45 6.53 4.27
N GLY A 23 -6.98 7.70 3.83
CA GLY A 23 -7.76 8.93 3.93
C GLY A 23 -9.04 8.93 3.08
N ASP A 24 -9.04 8.21 1.96
CA ASP A 24 -10.25 8.03 1.15
C ASP A 24 -11.23 7.03 1.78
N ILE A 25 -10.73 5.99 2.48
CA ILE A 25 -11.56 5.09 3.29
C ILE A 25 -12.28 5.86 4.38
N GLU A 26 -11.58 6.71 5.14
CA GLU A 26 -12.19 7.53 6.20
C GLU A 26 -13.33 8.41 5.64
N LYS A 27 -13.17 8.96 4.44
CA LYS A 27 -14.23 9.72 3.76
C LYS A 27 -15.39 8.83 3.30
N LEU A 28 -15.09 7.64 2.76
CA LEU A 28 -16.10 6.68 2.32
C LEU A 28 -16.94 6.16 3.50
N GLU A 29 -16.31 5.93 4.64
CA GLU A 29 -16.98 5.59 5.90
C GLU A 29 -17.89 6.74 6.35
N SER A 30 -17.39 7.97 6.32
CA SER A 30 -18.17 9.17 6.68
C SER A 30 -19.38 9.43 5.78
N THR A 31 -19.31 9.01 4.51
CA THR A 31 -20.37 9.18 3.51
C THR A 31 -21.33 7.98 3.43
N GLY A 32 -21.08 6.91 4.19
CA GLY A 32 -21.96 5.73 4.28
C GLY A 32 -21.80 4.74 3.12
N HIS A 33 -20.70 4.77 2.38
CA HIS A 33 -20.42 3.84 1.27
C HIS A 33 -19.74 2.55 1.75
N ALA A 34 -20.44 1.75 2.56
CA ALA A 34 -19.89 0.54 3.19
C ALA A 34 -19.28 -0.46 2.18
N ASP A 35 -19.89 -0.65 1.00
CA ASP A 35 -19.35 -1.54 -0.04
C ASP A 35 -18.03 -1.02 -0.63
N SER A 36 -17.85 0.30 -0.69
CA SER A 36 -16.62 0.93 -1.18
C SER A 36 -15.51 0.87 -0.14
N VAL A 37 -15.87 0.98 1.15
CA VAL A 37 -14.95 0.79 2.27
C VAL A 37 -14.37 -0.62 2.25
N ALA A 38 -15.22 -1.65 2.17
CA ALA A 38 -14.76 -3.05 2.13
C ALA A 38 -13.80 -3.33 0.95
N LYS A 39 -14.08 -2.77 -0.23
CA LYS A 39 -13.18 -2.86 -1.38
C LYS A 39 -11.86 -2.14 -1.15
N ALA A 40 -11.90 -0.95 -0.55
CA ALA A 40 -10.71 -0.18 -0.27
C ALA A 40 -9.84 -0.82 0.82
N GLU A 41 -10.45 -1.46 1.83
CA GLU A 41 -9.74 -2.29 2.81
C GLU A 41 -9.05 -3.51 2.16
N GLU A 42 -9.70 -4.16 1.19
CA GLU A 42 -9.07 -5.25 0.43
C GLU A 42 -7.85 -4.76 -0.35
N ILE A 43 -7.94 -3.57 -0.96
CA ILE A 43 -6.82 -2.93 -1.64
C ILE A 43 -5.70 -2.60 -0.65
N LEU A 44 -6.00 -2.03 0.53
CA LEU A 44 -5.01 -1.80 1.58
C LEU A 44 -4.28 -3.09 1.97
N SER A 45 -5.02 -4.18 2.20
CA SER A 45 -4.42 -5.47 2.55
C SER A 45 -3.49 -5.99 1.45
N ASN A 46 -3.84 -5.77 0.18
CA ASN A 46 -2.97 -6.14 -0.93
C ASN A 46 -1.72 -5.25 -1.02
N MET A 47 -1.85 -3.95 -0.73
CA MET A 47 -0.70 -3.04 -0.62
C MET A 47 0.25 -3.47 0.50
N GLU A 48 -0.27 -3.90 1.66
CA GLU A 48 0.56 -4.42 2.76
C GLU A 48 1.35 -5.67 2.35
N LYS A 49 0.72 -6.60 1.63
CA LYS A 49 1.40 -7.79 1.10
C LYS A 49 2.51 -7.40 0.12
N GLN A 50 2.24 -6.44 -0.77
CA GLN A 50 3.23 -5.92 -1.71
C GLN A 50 4.39 -5.22 -0.98
N LEU A 51 4.10 -4.39 0.03
CA LEU A 51 5.13 -3.77 0.87
C LEU A 51 5.99 -4.81 1.57
N ALA A 52 5.38 -5.85 2.14
CA ALA A 52 6.11 -6.93 2.80
C ALA A 52 7.04 -7.66 1.81
N GLU A 53 6.57 -7.91 0.59
CA GLU A 53 7.36 -8.56 -0.45
C GLU A 53 8.53 -7.67 -0.92
N LEU A 54 8.29 -6.39 -1.18
CA LEU A 54 9.34 -5.43 -1.54
C LEU A 54 10.39 -5.29 -0.42
N ASN A 55 9.96 -5.25 0.85
CA ASN A 55 10.89 -5.23 1.98
C ASN A 55 11.71 -6.52 2.09
N LYS A 56 11.12 -7.70 1.81
CA LYS A 56 11.87 -8.96 1.76
C LYS A 56 12.91 -8.95 0.66
N GLN A 57 12.56 -8.48 -0.53
CA GLN A 57 13.51 -8.34 -1.64
C GLN A 57 14.63 -7.37 -1.28
N LEU A 58 14.29 -6.22 -0.68
CA LEU A 58 15.26 -5.23 -0.22
C LEU A 58 16.21 -5.82 0.83
N ALA A 59 15.69 -6.57 1.79
CA ALA A 59 16.48 -7.27 2.80
C ALA A 59 17.38 -8.36 2.21
N ALA A 60 16.93 -9.06 1.16
CA ALA A 60 17.74 -10.05 0.44
C ALA A 60 18.86 -9.42 -0.41
N LEU A 61 18.72 -8.15 -0.76
CA LEU A 61 19.72 -7.32 -1.47
C LEU A 61 20.69 -6.58 -0.51
N SER A 62 20.47 -6.70 0.81
CA SER A 62 21.24 -6.01 1.86
C SER A 62 22.45 -6.81 2.33
#